data_AF-A0A6J4Y8E3-F1
#
_entry.id   AF-A0A6J4Y8E3-F1
#
_cell.length_a   1.000
_cell.length_b   1.000
_cell.length_c   1.000
_cell.angle_alpha   90.00
_cell.angle_beta   90.00
_cell.angle_gamma   90.00
#
_symmetry.space_group_name_H-M   'P 1'
#
loop_
_entity.id
_entity.type
_entity.pdbx_description
1 polymer ?
#
loop_
_entity_poly.entity_id
_entity_poly.type
_entity_poly.pdbx_seq_one_letter_code
_entity_poly.pdbx_strand_id
1 'polypeptide(L)'
;MKTGFNPLVICTAALAWLVLIPGSALATQGHGGIEGVYVHQFAHVFFIVSMGILIYWLRDRKLVRQTGWRFIQYAAFFFILWNIDTIIVHALDDQFRIIQTQSVGTWQIRIDDAYSHNAVKLLYYFAKLDHLLCVPALVLLYLGLKRLKETDVGDSRAG
;
A
#
# COMPACT_ATOMS: atom_id res chain seq x y z
N MET A 1 -52.00 26.75 -24.34
CA MET A 1 -50.81 27.32 -23.68
C MET A 1 -49.57 26.79 -24.39
N LYS A 2 -48.81 27.64 -25.09
CA LYS A 2 -47.53 27.24 -25.69
C LYS A 2 -46.44 27.47 -24.64
N THR A 3 -46.00 26.43 -23.96
CA THR A 3 -44.81 26.48 -23.11
C THR A 3 -43.58 26.55 -24.03
N GLY A 4 -43.16 27.76 -24.36
CA GLY A 4 -41.90 27.99 -25.06
C GLY A 4 -40.75 27.75 -24.09
N PHE A 5 -39.92 26.73 -24.34
CA PHE A 5 -38.71 26.54 -23.56
C PHE A 5 -37.78 27.74 -23.74
N ASN A 6 -37.27 28.27 -22.63
CA ASN A 6 -36.36 29.40 -22.64
C ASN A 6 -35.01 28.94 -23.24
N PRO A 7 -34.54 29.53 -24.36
CA PRO A 7 -33.31 29.10 -25.03
C PRO A 7 -32.09 29.22 -24.12
N LEU A 8 -32.08 30.16 -23.17
CA LEU A 8 -31.02 30.28 -22.17
C LEU A 8 -30.95 29.04 -21.26
N VAL A 9 -32.10 28.50 -20.86
CA VAL A 9 -32.19 27.30 -20.00
C VAL A 9 -31.77 26.06 -20.76
N ILE A 10 -32.09 25.96 -22.05
CA ILE A 10 -31.61 24.87 -22.91
C ILE A 10 -30.08 24.95 -23.06
N CYS A 11 -29.54 26.14 -23.33
CA CYS A 11 -28.11 26.33 -23.46
C CYS A 11 -27.34 26.03 -22.17
N THR A 12 -27.84 26.46 -21.01
CA THR A 12 -27.20 26.16 -19.72
C THR A 12 -27.30 24.68 -19.36
N ALA A 13 -28.44 24.03 -19.63
CA ALA A 13 -28.61 22.60 -19.45
C ALA A 13 -27.69 21.78 -20.37
N ALA A 14 -27.54 22.19 -21.63
CA ALA A 14 -26.64 21.54 -22.59
C ALA A 14 -25.16 21.71 -22.20
N LEU A 15 -24.76 22.90 -21.73
CA LEU A 15 -23.41 23.16 -21.25
C LEU A 15 -23.10 22.36 -19.97
N ALA A 16 -24.05 22.30 -19.03
CA ALA A 16 -23.93 21.48 -17.83
C ALA A 16 -23.82 19.99 -18.18
N TRP A 17 -24.59 19.51 -19.15
CA TRP A 17 -24.50 18.14 -19.64
C TRP A 17 -23.13 17.82 -20.22
N LEU A 18 -22.52 18.74 -20.97
CA LEU A 18 -21.17 18.61 -21.52
C LEU A 18 -20.08 18.48 -20.43
N VAL A 19 -20.22 19.18 -19.31
CA VAL A 19 -19.30 19.08 -18.16
C VAL A 19 -19.49 17.76 -17.40
N LEU A 20 -20.70 17.21 -17.42
CA LEU A 20 -21.03 15.95 -16.75
C LEU A 20 -20.73 14.71 -17.60
N ILE A 21 -20.35 14.87 -18.87
CA ILE A 21 -19.83 13.75 -19.67
C ILE A 21 -18.44 13.41 -19.12
N PRO A 22 -18.25 12.26 -18.47
CA PRO A 22 -16.93 11.86 -18.00
C PRO A 22 -16.04 11.64 -19.24
N GLY A 23 -15.17 12.60 -19.52
CA GLY A 23 -14.06 12.39 -20.43
C GLY A 23 -13.08 11.38 -19.83
N SER A 24 -12.27 10.74 -20.67
CA SER A 24 -11.12 9.97 -20.19
C SER A 24 -10.19 10.91 -19.43
N ALA A 25 -10.31 10.91 -18.11
CA ALA A 25 -9.39 11.64 -17.24
C ALA A 25 -8.07 10.88 -17.26
N LEU A 26 -7.12 11.32 -18.08
CA LEU A 26 -5.72 10.89 -18.10
C LEU A 26 -4.96 11.26 -16.79
N ALA A 27 -5.66 11.42 -15.67
CA ALA A 27 -5.12 11.95 -14.42
C ALA A 27 -4.69 10.85 -13.43
N THR A 28 -5.03 9.59 -13.70
CA THR A 28 -4.35 8.44 -13.10
C THR A 28 -3.71 7.66 -14.23
N GLN A 29 -2.41 7.88 -14.45
CA GLN A 29 -1.62 7.04 -15.32
C GLN A 29 -1.71 5.61 -14.79
N GLY A 30 -2.59 4.79 -15.38
CA GLY A 30 -2.52 3.35 -15.25
C GLY A 30 -1.10 2.96 -15.65
N HIS A 31 -0.32 2.45 -14.71
CA HIS A 31 1.03 1.96 -14.96
C HIS A 31 0.95 0.79 -15.95
N GLY A 32 0.93 1.11 -17.25
CA GLY A 32 0.97 0.12 -18.33
C GLY A 32 2.39 -0.14 -18.86
N GLY A 33 3.36 0.68 -18.45
CA GLY A 33 4.77 0.58 -18.84
C GLY A 33 5.65 0.02 -17.72
N ILE A 34 6.82 -0.51 -18.09
CA ILE A 34 7.82 -1.08 -17.17
C ILE A 34 8.32 -0.05 -16.14
N GLU A 35 8.28 1.23 -16.48
CA GLU A 35 8.72 2.34 -15.64
C GLU A 35 7.97 2.37 -14.31
N GLY A 36 6.67 2.11 -14.38
CA GLY A 36 5.81 2.06 -13.21
C GLY A 36 6.20 0.96 -12.22
N VAL A 37 6.52 -0.22 -12.75
CA VAL A 37 7.01 -1.35 -11.95
C VAL A 37 8.34 -0.99 -11.29
N TYR A 38 9.27 -0.36 -12.02
CA TYR A 38 10.54 0.06 -11.45
C TYR A 38 10.38 1.09 -10.34
N VAL A 39 9.61 2.16 -10.56
CA VAL A 39 9.38 3.19 -9.54
C VAL A 39 8.72 2.60 -8.30
N HIS A 40 7.76 1.70 -8.47
CA HIS A 40 7.11 1.00 -7.36
C HIS A 40 8.10 0.13 -6.57
N GLN A 41 8.94 -0.65 -7.24
CA GLN A 41 10.01 -1.43 -6.60
C GLN A 41 11.02 -0.55 -5.85
N PHE A 42 11.42 0.58 -6.44
CA PHE A 42 12.30 1.54 -5.78
C PHE A 42 11.63 2.17 -4.54
N ALA A 43 10.33 2.40 -4.56
CA ALA A 43 9.60 2.89 -3.40
C ALA A 43 9.68 1.90 -2.22
N HIS A 44 9.57 0.60 -2.47
CA HIS A 44 9.75 -0.43 -1.44
C HIS A 44 11.17 -0.43 -0.86
N VAL A 45 12.19 -0.36 -1.72
CA VAL A 45 13.60 -0.28 -1.27
C VAL A 45 13.85 0.97 -0.44
N PHE A 46 13.37 2.12 -0.90
CA PHE A 46 13.47 3.38 -0.16
C PHE A 46 12.78 3.29 1.20
N PHE A 47 11.60 2.66 1.26
CA PHE A 47 10.86 2.47 2.51
C PHE A 47 11.59 1.53 3.48
N ILE A 48 12.17 0.43 3.00
CA ILE A 48 13.02 -0.47 3.80
C ILE A 48 14.18 0.31 4.44
N VAL A 49 14.92 1.09 3.64
CA VAL A 49 16.04 1.90 4.13
C VAL A 49 15.55 2.92 5.17
N SER A 50 14.44 3.59 4.90
CA SER A 50 13.85 4.57 5.81
C SER A 50 13.46 3.94 7.16
N MET A 51 12.86 2.75 7.16
CA MET A 51 12.53 2.01 8.38
C MET A 51 13.79 1.54 9.11
N GLY A 52 14.83 1.13 8.40
CA GLY A 52 16.13 0.78 8.99
C GLY A 52 16.78 1.97 9.70
N ILE A 53 16.78 3.14 9.07
CA ILE A 53 17.27 4.40 9.64
C ILE A 53 16.44 4.79 10.87
N LEU A 54 15.10 4.65 10.81
CA LEU A 54 14.23 4.89 11.95
C LEU A 54 14.59 3.99 13.13
N ILE A 55 14.74 2.67 12.91
CA ILE A 55 15.14 1.72 13.96
C ILE A 55 16.50 2.10 14.55
N TYR A 56 17.47 2.46 13.71
CA TYR A 56 18.80 2.90 14.14
C TYR A 56 18.70 4.09 15.09
N TRP A 57 18.00 5.16 14.70
CA TRP A 57 17.87 6.36 15.53
C TRP A 57 17.06 6.13 16.80
N LEU A 58 16.01 5.32 16.77
CA LEU A 58 15.26 4.97 17.98
C LEU A 58 16.15 4.30 19.03
N ARG A 59 17.07 3.44 18.59
CA ARG A 59 18.03 2.74 19.47
C ARG A 59 19.15 3.65 19.94
N ASP A 60 19.76 4.40 19.03
CA ASP A 60 20.86 5.35 19.34
C ASP A 60 20.42 6.37 20.39
N ARG A 61 19.22 6.93 20.23
CA ARG A 61 18.62 7.89 21.18
C ARG A 61 18.00 7.24 22.42
N LYS A 62 18.09 5.91 22.56
CA LYS A 62 17.52 5.12 23.68
C LYS A 62 16.01 5.31 23.88
N LEU A 63 15.28 5.76 22.85
CA LEU A 63 13.84 6.01 22.90
C LEU A 63 13.04 4.73 23.15
N VAL A 64 13.56 3.59 22.67
CA VAL A 64 13.00 2.23 22.83
C VAL A 64 12.82 1.81 24.30
N ARG A 65 13.41 2.54 25.26
CA ARG A 65 13.13 2.35 26.69
C ARG A 65 11.67 2.64 27.03
N GLN A 66 11.04 3.57 26.33
CA GLN A 66 9.61 3.85 26.46
C GLN A 66 8.81 2.87 25.59
N THR A 67 7.74 2.32 26.16
CA THR A 67 6.92 1.28 25.50
C THR A 67 6.34 1.73 24.16
N GLY A 68 5.94 3.00 24.02
CA GLY A 68 5.39 3.54 22.77
C GLY A 68 6.39 3.48 21.61
N TRP A 69 7.60 3.99 21.82
CA TRP A 69 8.69 3.93 20.84
C TRP A 69 9.13 2.50 20.53
N ARG A 70 9.05 1.58 21.50
CA ARG A 70 9.35 0.16 21.27
C ARG A 70 8.36 -0.50 20.32
N PHE A 71 7.07 -0.18 20.42
CA PHE A 71 6.09 -0.66 19.45
C PHE A 71 6.31 -0.07 18.05
N ILE A 72 6.69 1.21 17.94
CA ILE A 72 7.07 1.82 16.66
C ILE A 72 8.28 1.09 16.04
N GLN A 73 9.28 0.71 16.86
CA GLN A 73 10.42 -0.09 16.39
C GLN A 73 9.97 -1.45 15.82
N TYR A 74 9.05 -2.15 16.51
CA TYR A 74 8.53 -3.42 16.02
C TYR A 74 7.70 -3.25 14.75
N ALA A 75 6.87 -2.20 14.67
CA ALA A 75 6.15 -1.86 13.46
C ALA A 75 7.10 -1.64 12.27
N ALA A 76 8.15 -0.85 12.46
CA ALA A 76 9.18 -0.60 11.44
C ALA A 76 9.86 -1.90 10.98
N PHE A 77 10.11 -2.84 11.89
CA PHE A 77 10.66 -4.15 11.54
C PHE A 77 9.71 -4.99 10.69
N PHE A 78 8.43 -5.09 11.07
CA PHE A 78 7.43 -5.80 10.25
C PHE A 78 7.22 -5.13 8.89
N PHE A 79 7.28 -3.80 8.82
CA PHE A 79 7.25 -3.08 7.56
C PHE A 79 8.44 -3.42 6.65
N ILE A 80 9.65 -3.57 7.20
CA ILE A 80 10.81 -4.05 6.42
C ILE A 80 10.52 -5.44 5.86
N LEU A 81 10.06 -6.37 6.70
CA LEU A 81 9.74 -7.73 6.25
C LEU A 81 8.67 -7.74 5.16
N TRP A 82 7.59 -6.97 5.34
CA TRP A 82 6.52 -6.84 4.36
C TRP A 82 7.03 -6.28 3.03
N ASN A 83 7.87 -5.25 3.03
CA ASN A 83 8.39 -4.69 1.78
C ASN A 83 9.35 -5.65 1.06
N ILE A 84 10.14 -6.44 1.79
CA ILE A 84 10.98 -7.50 1.20
C ILE A 84 10.09 -8.56 0.53
N ASP A 85 9.03 -8.97 1.23
CA ASP A 85 8.05 -9.94 0.74
C ASP A 85 7.35 -9.42 -0.54
N THR A 86 6.90 -8.18 -0.55
CA THR A 86 6.28 -7.53 -1.74
C THR A 86 7.27 -7.46 -2.93
N ILE A 87 8.53 -7.12 -2.70
CA ILE A 87 9.57 -7.14 -3.75
C ILE A 87 9.71 -8.55 -4.34
N ILE A 88 9.72 -9.60 -3.51
CA ILE A 88 9.82 -10.99 -3.97
C ILE A 88 8.62 -11.37 -4.84
N VAL A 89 7.39 -11.02 -4.41
CA VAL A 89 6.17 -11.30 -5.18
C VAL A 89 6.23 -10.65 -6.56
N HIS A 90 6.57 -9.36 -6.64
CA HIS A 90 6.68 -8.65 -7.91
C HIS A 90 7.82 -9.19 -8.78
N ALA A 91 8.94 -9.61 -8.19
CA ALA A 91 10.01 -10.23 -8.94
C ALA A 91 9.54 -11.56 -9.58
N LEU A 92 8.83 -12.39 -8.83
CA LEU A 92 8.34 -13.71 -9.29
C LEU A 92 7.24 -13.59 -10.36
N ASP A 93 6.32 -12.63 -10.21
CA ASP A 93 5.13 -12.46 -11.07
C ASP A 93 5.45 -11.58 -12.29
N ASP A 94 5.93 -10.35 -12.05
CA ASP A 94 5.97 -9.29 -13.06
C ASP A 94 7.30 -9.26 -13.84
N GLN A 95 8.43 -9.46 -13.15
CA GLN A 95 9.76 -9.31 -13.76
C GLN A 95 10.27 -10.60 -14.40
N PHE A 96 10.28 -11.69 -13.63
CA PHE A 96 10.83 -12.97 -14.10
C PHE A 96 9.77 -13.90 -14.69
N ARG A 97 8.48 -13.62 -14.48
CA ARG A 97 7.35 -14.44 -14.94
C ARG A 97 7.53 -15.93 -14.58
N ILE A 98 8.13 -16.18 -13.42
CA ILE A 98 8.36 -17.53 -12.88
C ILE A 98 7.03 -18.14 -12.46
N ILE A 99 6.15 -17.31 -11.89
CA ILE A 99 4.77 -17.63 -11.56
C ILE A 99 3.86 -16.97 -12.58
N GLN A 100 2.85 -17.71 -13.05
CA GLN A 100 1.78 -17.20 -13.88
C GLN A 100 0.48 -17.32 -13.11
N THR A 101 -0.18 -16.19 -12.90
CA THR A 101 -1.53 -16.18 -12.31
C THR A 101 -2.57 -15.95 -13.39
N GLN A 102 -3.55 -16.85 -13.45
CA GLN A 102 -4.67 -16.73 -14.38
C GLN A 102 -5.97 -16.73 -13.59
N SER A 103 -6.81 -15.73 -13.85
CA SER A 103 -8.18 -15.73 -13.34
C SER A 103 -8.98 -16.79 -14.09
N VAL A 104 -9.39 -17.86 -13.39
CA VAL A 104 -10.17 -18.97 -13.95
C VAL A 104 -11.67 -18.85 -13.62
N GLY A 105 -12.04 -17.84 -12.83
CA GLY A 105 -13.41 -17.51 -12.48
C GLY A 105 -13.47 -16.28 -11.56
N THR A 106 -14.67 -15.83 -11.19
CA THR A 106 -14.88 -14.61 -10.40
C THR A 106 -14.17 -14.60 -9.05
N TRP A 107 -13.95 -15.77 -8.45
CA TRP A 107 -13.35 -15.94 -7.12
C TRP A 107 -12.21 -16.96 -7.11
N GLN A 108 -11.64 -17.25 -8.27
CA GLN A 108 -10.64 -18.31 -8.41
C GLN A 108 -9.48 -17.85 -9.28
N ILE A 109 -8.28 -17.91 -8.69
CA ILE A 109 -7.02 -17.66 -9.38
C ILE A 109 -6.27 -18.99 -9.42
N ARG A 110 -5.86 -19.41 -10.61
CA ARG A 110 -4.94 -20.53 -10.80
C ARG A 110 -3.51 -20.01 -10.75
N ILE A 111 -2.67 -20.68 -9.98
CA ILE A 111 -1.23 -20.39 -9.85
C ILE A 111 -0.46 -21.51 -10.56
N ASP A 112 0.10 -21.18 -11.70
CA ASP A 112 0.99 -22.05 -12.45
C ASP A 112 2.43 -21.55 -12.33
N ASP A 113 3.40 -22.44 -12.46
CA ASP A 113 4.81 -22.10 -12.38
C ASP A 113 5.55 -22.67 -13.59
N ALA A 114 6.60 -21.97 -14.02
CA ALA A 114 7.35 -22.35 -15.22
C ALA A 114 8.13 -23.66 -15.07
N TYR A 115 8.40 -24.12 -13.84
CA TYR A 115 9.33 -25.21 -13.55
C TYR A 115 8.73 -26.39 -12.77
N SER A 116 7.40 -26.45 -12.55
CA SER A 116 6.72 -27.48 -11.75
C SER A 116 7.23 -27.65 -10.30
N HIS A 117 7.83 -26.62 -9.70
CA HIS A 117 8.31 -26.59 -8.33
C HIS A 117 7.20 -26.15 -7.36
N ASN A 118 6.58 -27.13 -6.69
CA ASN A 118 5.53 -26.88 -5.68
C ASN A 118 5.97 -25.93 -4.55
N ALA A 119 7.25 -25.93 -4.17
CA ALA A 119 7.76 -25.05 -3.12
C ALA A 119 7.67 -23.56 -3.48
N VAL A 120 7.92 -23.20 -4.75
CA VAL A 120 7.87 -21.80 -5.21
C VAL A 120 6.43 -21.31 -5.27
N LYS A 121 5.48 -22.17 -5.70
CA LYS A 121 4.05 -21.87 -5.64
C LYS A 121 3.57 -21.60 -4.21
N LEU A 122 4.00 -22.42 -3.26
CA LEU A 122 3.63 -22.25 -1.86
C LEU A 122 4.21 -20.98 -1.26
N LEU A 123 5.48 -20.69 -1.54
CA LEU A 123 6.14 -19.44 -1.14
C LEU A 123 5.39 -18.24 -1.70
N TYR A 124 5.11 -18.24 -3.01
CA TYR A 124 4.36 -17.18 -3.69
C TYR A 124 2.95 -17.00 -3.10
N TYR A 125 2.25 -18.09 -2.80
CA TYR A 125 0.92 -18.03 -2.20
C TYR A 125 0.94 -17.29 -0.87
N PHE A 126 1.87 -17.63 0.05
CA PHE A 126 1.99 -16.95 1.33
C PHE A 126 2.49 -15.52 1.20
N ALA A 127 3.46 -15.27 0.32
CA ALA A 127 4.02 -13.94 0.08
C ALA A 127 2.96 -12.97 -0.51
N LYS A 128 2.00 -13.48 -1.29
CA LYS A 128 0.89 -12.66 -1.81
C LYS A 128 -0.15 -12.30 -0.74
N LEU A 129 -0.07 -12.86 0.47
CA LEU A 129 -0.96 -12.53 1.60
C LEU A 129 -0.39 -11.34 2.39
N ASP A 130 -0.52 -10.13 1.84
CA ASP A 130 -0.01 -8.88 2.43
C ASP A 130 -0.37 -8.68 3.92
N HIS A 131 -1.52 -9.20 4.34
CA HIS A 131 -2.02 -9.06 5.69
C HIS A 131 -1.19 -9.79 6.75
N LEU A 132 -0.38 -10.79 6.38
CA LEU A 132 0.45 -11.53 7.34
C LEU A 132 1.51 -10.65 8.01
N LEU A 133 2.01 -9.63 7.31
CA LEU A 133 3.06 -8.74 7.80
C LEU A 133 2.58 -7.29 7.94
N CYS A 134 1.80 -6.78 6.98
CA CYS A 134 1.36 -5.39 6.97
C CYS A 134 0.35 -5.09 8.10
N VAL A 135 -0.62 -5.97 8.36
CA VAL A 135 -1.64 -5.73 9.40
C VAL A 135 -1.01 -5.74 10.80
N PRO A 136 -0.16 -6.71 11.18
CA PRO A 136 0.57 -6.63 12.45
C PRO A 136 1.41 -5.35 12.57
N ALA A 137 2.07 -4.90 11.50
CA ALA A 137 2.83 -3.66 11.51
C ALA A 137 1.94 -2.44 11.85
N LEU A 138 0.77 -2.33 11.21
CA LEU A 138 -0.18 -1.25 11.45
C LEU A 138 -0.75 -1.28 12.88
N VAL A 139 -1.06 -2.47 13.41
CA VAL A 139 -1.52 -2.62 14.79
C VAL A 139 -0.44 -2.16 15.78
N LEU A 140 0.81 -2.58 15.59
CA LEU A 140 1.94 -2.16 16.41
C LEU A 140 2.17 -0.65 16.33
N LEU A 141 2.08 -0.07 15.13
CA LEU A 141 2.21 1.37 14.93
C LEU A 141 1.12 2.13 15.69
N TYR A 142 -0.14 1.70 15.56
CA TYR A 142 -1.27 2.28 16.28
C TYR A 142 -1.09 2.22 17.80
N LEU A 143 -0.72 1.05 18.34
CA LEU A 143 -0.47 0.87 19.77
C LEU A 143 0.70 1.75 20.26
N GLY A 144 1.75 1.88 19.44
CA GLY A 144 2.88 2.75 19.72
C GLY A 144 2.48 4.22 19.83
N LEU A 145 1.76 4.73 18.83
CA LEU A 145 1.27 6.12 18.79
C LEU A 145 0.28 6.40 19.93
N LYS A 146 -0.66 5.48 20.19
CA LYS A 146 -1.60 5.59 21.30
C LYS A 146 -0.86 5.73 22.62
N ARG A 147 0.16 4.90 22.86
CA ARG A 147 0.92 4.92 24.11
C ARG A 147 1.74 6.19 24.29
N LEU A 148 2.31 6.74 23.21
CA LEU A 148 3.03 8.01 23.27
C LEU A 148 2.08 9.16 23.63
N LYS A 149 0.89 9.21 23.02
CA LYS A 149 -0.14 10.19 23.35
C LYS A 149 -0.59 10.11 24.82
N GLU A 150 -0.80 8.92 25.34
CA GLU A 150 -1.17 8.72 26.75
C GLU A 150 -0.09 9.20 27.72
N THR A 151 1.19 9.01 27.36
CA THR A 151 2.33 9.44 28.19
C THR A 151 2.44 10.95 28.22
N ASP A 152 2.32 11.61 27.06
CA ASP A 152 2.36 13.07 26.90
C ASP A 152 1.27 13.80 27.70
N VAL A 153 0.04 13.26 27.69
CA VAL A 153 -1.08 13.80 28.50
C VAL A 153 -0.84 13.61 30.00
N GLY A 154 -0.17 12.53 30.40
CA GLY A 154 0.20 12.28 31.79
C GLY A 154 1.21 13.31 32.31
N ASP A 155 2.27 13.58 31.54
CA ASP A 155 3.31 14.54 31.89
C ASP A 155 2.75 15.98 31.95
N SER A 156 1.87 16.35 31.02
CA SER A 156 1.22 17.68 30.99
C SER A 156 0.27 17.96 32.16
N ARG A 157 -0.19 16.93 32.88
CA ARG A 157 -1.08 17.06 34.05
C ARG A 157 -0.32 17.07 35.38
N ALA A 158 0.97 16.71 35.36
CA ALA A 158 1.81 16.58 36.54
C ALA A 158 2.75 17.78 36.76
N GLY A 159 2.90 18.66 35.78
CA GLY A 159 3.59 19.95 35.88
C GLY A 159 2.64 21.11 36.16
#